data_AF-A0A398AYH7-F1
#
_entry.id   AF-A0A398AYH7-F1
#
_cell.length_a   1.000
_cell.length_b   1.000
_cell.length_c   1.000
_cell.angle_alpha   90.00
_cell.angle_beta   90.00
_cell.angle_gamma   90.00
#
_symmetry.space_group_name_H-M   'P 1'
#
loop_
_entity.id
_entity.type
_entity.pdbx_description
1 polymer ?
#
loop_
_entity_poly.entity_id
_entity_poly.type
_entity_poly.pdbx_seq_one_letter_code
_entity_poly.pdbx_strand_id
1 'polypeptide(L)'
;MVEEETNKYENMATQQEDEEKALVIWSIINCPIPDGHDPCLVVPRIQTALEKSRRGRPYGSLSITAISNNLTEIPGEDVMRKLSSAGISLKHAHGVSTDMYQWARRNPPPATIMVISGHVELECLASTFSGLKNKGYRILLTYPQRDPVLASLPKHCFWETLLSDTDNNLETTTRLVFPYRLDHGTGELPWSCSVCHYDAPTFEDFTKHLKCETHAYFEWDMYASKNNVDRTNPANLQLGRSPEWDLLAKESMLYRSAIRKQRGAFAPPKRSKMWVDATTFK
;
A
#
# COMPACT_ATOMS: atom_id res chain seq x y z
N MET A 1 -2.71 -46.39 1.90
CA MET A 1 -2.19 -45.52 0.81
C MET A 1 -3.24 -44.58 0.25
N VAL A 2 -4.26 -45.02 -0.50
CA VAL A 2 -5.26 -44.06 -1.08
C VAL A 2 -6.12 -43.38 0.00
N GLU A 3 -6.55 -44.13 1.03
CA GLU A 3 -7.33 -43.58 2.16
C GLU A 3 -6.52 -42.67 3.11
N GLU A 4 -5.20 -42.85 3.19
CA GLU A 4 -4.32 -41.98 3.99
C GLU A 4 -4.03 -40.66 3.27
N GLU A 5 -3.92 -40.69 1.94
CA GLU A 5 -3.78 -39.47 1.14
C GLU A 5 -5.08 -38.67 1.14
N THR A 6 -6.24 -39.29 0.93
CA THR A 6 -7.54 -38.58 0.97
C THR A 6 -7.82 -37.96 2.34
N ASN A 7 -7.54 -38.67 3.44
CA ASN A 7 -7.67 -38.11 4.79
C ASN A 7 -6.68 -36.96 5.07
N LYS A 8 -5.50 -36.96 4.45
CA LYS A 8 -4.53 -35.86 4.57
C LYS A 8 -5.01 -34.61 3.84
N TYR A 9 -5.60 -34.77 2.66
CA TYR A 9 -6.16 -33.65 1.88
C TYR A 9 -7.45 -33.09 2.49
N GLU A 10 -8.33 -33.93 3.03
CA GLU A 10 -9.54 -33.49 3.73
C GLU A 10 -9.20 -32.74 5.03
N ASN A 11 -8.24 -33.22 5.82
CA ASN A 11 -7.77 -32.53 7.05
C ASN A 11 -7.03 -31.22 6.75
N MET A 12 -6.24 -31.14 5.66
CA MET A 12 -5.63 -29.87 5.22
C MET A 12 -6.68 -28.85 4.74
N ALA A 13 -7.72 -29.30 4.05
CA ALA A 13 -8.81 -28.44 3.59
C ALA A 13 -9.68 -27.93 4.75
N THR A 14 -9.98 -28.77 5.75
CA THR A 14 -10.73 -28.34 6.96
C THR A 14 -9.91 -27.43 7.87
N GLN A 15 -8.59 -27.60 7.98
CA GLN A 15 -7.72 -26.67 8.70
C GLN A 15 -7.68 -25.27 8.05
N GLN A 16 -7.73 -25.22 6.71
CA GLN A 16 -7.75 -23.95 5.96
C GLN A 16 -9.06 -23.17 6.10
N GLU A 17 -10.17 -23.84 6.43
CA GLU A 17 -11.47 -23.20 6.70
C GLU A 17 -11.58 -22.64 8.13
N ASP A 18 -10.73 -23.08 9.06
CA ASP A 18 -10.72 -22.61 10.45
C ASP A 18 -9.75 -21.45 10.72
N GLU A 19 -8.93 -21.09 9.74
CA GLU A 19 -7.93 -20.02 9.81
C GLU A 19 -8.51 -18.63 9.45
N GLU A 20 -8.16 -17.61 10.25
CA GLU A 20 -8.51 -16.22 9.96
C GLU A 20 -7.49 -15.61 8.99
N LYS A 21 -7.95 -14.85 7.99
CA LYS A 21 -7.07 -14.08 7.11
C LYS A 21 -6.83 -12.68 7.67
N ALA A 22 -5.63 -12.16 7.46
CA ALA A 22 -5.25 -10.82 7.88
C ALA A 22 -4.71 -9.96 6.73
N LEU A 23 -5.10 -8.69 6.72
CA LEU A 23 -4.49 -7.64 5.92
C LEU A 23 -3.84 -6.63 6.85
N VAL A 24 -2.62 -6.23 6.54
CA VAL A 24 -1.95 -5.09 7.14
C VAL A 24 -1.72 -4.05 6.06
N ILE A 25 -2.26 -2.86 6.29
CA ILE A 25 -1.96 -1.67 5.49
C ILE A 25 -1.12 -0.74 6.32
N TRP A 26 0.04 -0.37 5.80
CA TRP A 26 1.00 0.46 6.51
C TRP A 26 1.37 1.69 5.70
N SER A 27 1.07 2.87 6.25
CA SER A 27 1.53 4.15 5.73
C SER A 27 2.96 4.41 6.20
N ILE A 28 3.95 4.17 5.32
CA ILE A 28 5.38 4.28 5.69
C ILE A 28 5.75 5.73 6.02
N ILE A 29 5.11 6.70 5.35
CA ILE A 29 5.40 8.11 5.58
C ILE A 29 4.91 8.57 6.96
N ASN A 30 3.77 8.05 7.43
CA ASN A 30 3.21 8.44 8.72
C ASN A 30 3.78 7.61 9.88
N CYS A 31 4.22 6.38 9.60
CA CYS A 31 4.83 5.48 10.56
C CYS A 31 6.16 4.95 9.99
N PRO A 32 7.20 5.79 9.86
CA PRO A 32 8.48 5.34 9.32
C PRO A 32 9.14 4.34 10.26
N ILE A 33 10.07 3.54 9.73
CA ILE A 33 10.91 2.68 10.54
C ILE A 33 11.85 3.60 11.34
N PRO A 34 11.86 3.53 12.69
CA PRO A 34 12.75 4.36 13.50
C PRO A 34 14.22 4.05 13.21
N ASP A 35 15.07 5.06 13.39
CA ASP A 35 16.51 4.92 13.18
C ASP A 35 17.10 3.75 13.97
N GLY A 36 18.07 3.05 13.37
CA GLY A 36 18.73 1.89 13.96
C GLY A 36 17.91 0.59 13.99
N HIS A 37 16.65 0.60 13.54
CA HIS A 37 15.84 -0.62 13.46
C HIS A 37 16.02 -1.30 12.11
N ASP A 38 16.18 -2.62 12.12
CA ASP A 38 16.29 -3.42 10.89
C ASP A 38 14.90 -3.56 10.22
N PRO A 39 14.73 -3.11 8.95
CA PRO A 39 13.47 -3.28 8.22
C PRO A 39 12.97 -4.72 8.11
N CYS A 40 13.89 -5.70 8.14
CA CYS A 40 13.52 -7.11 8.09
C CYS A 40 12.73 -7.57 9.34
N LEU A 41 12.80 -6.81 10.44
CA LEU A 41 12.08 -7.12 11.68
C LEU A 41 10.62 -6.63 11.68
N VAL A 42 10.17 -5.89 10.65
CA VAL A 42 8.80 -5.36 10.60
C VAL A 42 7.77 -6.49 10.49
N VAL A 43 7.93 -7.38 9.50
CA VAL A 43 7.07 -8.56 9.30
C VAL A 43 6.91 -9.38 10.57
N PRO A 44 8.01 -9.86 11.18
CA PRO A 44 7.90 -10.73 12.33
C PRO A 44 7.22 -10.07 13.53
N ARG A 45 7.50 -8.78 13.78
CA ARG A 45 6.85 -8.05 14.87
C ARG A 45 5.36 -7.83 14.63
N ILE A 46 4.95 -7.59 13.39
CA ILE A 46 3.54 -7.54 13.00
C ILE A 46 2.86 -8.90 13.26
N GLN A 47 3.50 -10.01 12.88
CA GLN A 47 2.97 -11.35 13.12
C GLN A 47 2.79 -11.62 14.62
N THR A 48 3.82 -11.35 15.43
CA THR A 48 3.74 -11.47 16.90
C THR A 48 2.62 -10.61 17.49
N ALA A 49 2.49 -9.35 17.03
CA ALA A 49 1.43 -8.46 17.48
C ALA A 49 0.02 -8.97 17.12
N LEU A 50 -0.13 -9.54 15.91
CA LEU A 50 -1.38 -10.16 15.48
C LEU A 50 -1.72 -11.36 16.35
N GLU A 51 -0.77 -12.27 16.58
CA GLU A 51 -0.94 -13.45 17.43
C GLU A 51 -1.29 -13.07 18.88
N LYS A 52 -0.62 -12.07 19.47
CA LYS A 52 -0.97 -11.53 20.80
C LYS A 52 -2.39 -10.95 20.86
N SER A 53 -2.92 -10.50 19.73
CA SER A 53 -4.27 -9.91 19.62
C SER A 53 -5.39 -10.89 19.22
N ARG A 54 -5.04 -12.16 18.95
CA ARG A 54 -5.96 -13.17 18.40
C ARG A 54 -7.12 -13.48 19.36
N ARG A 55 -8.28 -13.83 18.82
CA ARG A 55 -9.52 -14.11 19.60
C ARG A 55 -10.04 -15.54 19.48
N GLY A 56 -9.22 -16.47 19.00
CA GLY A 56 -9.54 -17.90 19.02
C GLY A 56 -9.05 -18.65 17.79
N ARG A 57 -9.22 -18.08 16.60
CA ARG A 57 -8.71 -18.67 15.35
C ARG A 57 -7.25 -18.27 15.10
N PRO A 58 -6.40 -19.19 14.62
CA PRO A 58 -5.05 -18.85 14.18
C PRO A 58 -5.11 -18.04 12.88
N TYR A 59 -4.08 -17.21 12.64
CA TYR A 59 -3.93 -16.53 11.36
C TYR A 59 -3.32 -17.48 10.32
N GLY A 60 -4.04 -17.73 9.23
CA GLY A 60 -3.56 -18.58 8.14
C GLY A 60 -2.70 -17.83 7.13
N SER A 61 -3.30 -16.83 6.47
CA SER A 61 -2.61 -15.99 5.49
C SER A 61 -2.61 -14.52 5.88
N LEU A 62 -1.46 -13.88 5.72
CA LEU A 62 -1.21 -12.48 6.02
C LEU A 62 -0.71 -11.75 4.78
N SER A 63 -1.42 -10.71 4.38
CA SER A 63 -0.93 -9.76 3.37
C SER A 63 -0.49 -8.47 4.04
N ILE A 64 0.74 -8.01 3.76
CA ILE A 64 1.25 -6.74 4.25
C ILE A 64 1.55 -5.84 3.06
N THR A 65 0.92 -4.68 3.01
CA THR A 65 1.17 -3.66 1.99
C THR A 65 1.61 -2.37 2.64
N ALA A 66 2.81 -1.94 2.28
CA ALA A 66 3.35 -0.65 2.66
C ALA A 66 3.04 0.37 1.56
N ILE A 67 2.43 1.48 1.95
CA ILE A 67 1.87 2.50 1.08
C ILE A 67 2.55 3.84 1.40
N SER A 68 2.90 4.58 0.36
CA SER A 68 3.35 5.97 0.46
C SER A 68 3.03 6.69 -0.84
N ASN A 69 2.86 8.02 -0.77
CA ASN A 69 2.79 8.88 -1.95
C ASN A 69 4.15 9.50 -2.32
N ASN A 70 5.21 9.15 -1.59
CA ASN A 70 6.58 9.57 -1.84
C ASN A 70 7.53 8.40 -1.55
N LEU A 71 7.53 7.40 -2.44
CA LEU A 71 8.45 6.25 -2.37
C LEU A 71 9.82 6.53 -3.01
N THR A 72 10.01 7.67 -3.69
CA THR A 72 11.31 8.07 -4.25
C THR A 72 12.28 8.52 -3.16
N GLU A 73 11.76 9.19 -2.13
CA GLU A 73 12.57 9.72 -1.03
C GLU A 73 12.43 8.90 0.26
N ILE A 74 11.21 8.48 0.63
CA ILE A 74 10.92 7.85 1.93
C ILE A 74 10.33 6.45 1.72
N PRO A 75 10.91 5.38 2.29
CA PRO A 75 12.03 5.35 3.25
C PRO A 75 13.42 5.25 2.60
N GLY A 76 13.53 5.49 1.29
CA GLY A 76 14.74 5.27 0.51
C GLY A 76 14.82 3.87 -0.11
N GLU A 77 15.57 3.76 -1.21
CA GLU A 77 15.57 2.56 -2.06
C GLU A 77 16.10 1.30 -1.34
N ASP A 78 17.13 1.44 -0.50
CA ASP A 78 17.70 0.31 0.25
C ASP A 78 16.71 -0.26 1.27
N VAL A 79 15.98 0.60 1.97
CA VAL A 79 14.94 0.18 2.93
C VAL A 79 13.78 -0.46 2.18
N MET A 80 13.32 0.14 1.07
CA MET A 80 12.29 -0.47 0.22
C MET A 80 12.69 -1.87 -0.26
N ARG A 81 13.95 -2.05 -0.69
CA ARG A 81 14.47 -3.35 -1.13
C ARG A 81 14.43 -4.39 -0.01
N LYS A 82 14.86 -4.02 1.20
CA LYS A 82 14.79 -4.90 2.38
C LYS A 82 13.35 -5.29 2.72
N LEU A 83 12.44 -4.33 2.79
CA LEU A 83 11.01 -4.60 3.05
C LEU A 83 10.42 -5.53 1.99
N SER A 84 10.73 -5.29 0.72
CA SER A 84 10.27 -6.14 -0.37
C SER A 84 10.82 -7.56 -0.26
N SER A 85 12.10 -7.72 0.08
CA SER A 85 12.71 -9.04 0.28
C SER A 85 12.13 -9.79 1.47
N ALA A 86 11.62 -9.07 2.47
CA ALA A 86 10.89 -9.64 3.61
C ALA A 86 9.45 -10.04 3.27
N GLY A 87 8.98 -9.82 2.04
CA GLY A 87 7.63 -10.19 1.59
C GLY A 87 6.58 -9.11 1.82
N ILE A 88 6.97 -7.85 2.01
CA ILE A 88 6.05 -6.71 2.08
C ILE A 88 5.82 -6.16 0.68
N SER A 89 4.56 -6.04 0.26
CA SER A 89 4.19 -5.35 -0.98
C SER A 89 4.41 -3.84 -0.84
N LEU A 90 4.97 -3.20 -1.87
CA LEU A 90 5.13 -1.75 -1.94
C LEU A 90 4.13 -1.16 -2.92
N LYS A 91 3.46 -0.09 -2.48
CA LYS A 91 2.46 0.58 -3.29
C LYS A 91 2.61 2.09 -3.22
N HIS A 92 2.74 2.70 -4.38
CA HIS A 92 2.65 4.14 -4.52
C HIS A 92 1.19 4.59 -4.64
N ALA A 93 0.68 5.31 -3.63
CA ALA A 93 -0.68 5.83 -3.61
C ALA A 93 -0.87 6.99 -2.61
N HIS A 94 -1.86 7.85 -2.86
CA HIS A 94 -2.27 8.96 -1.97
C HIS A 94 -3.37 8.60 -0.97
N GLY A 95 -3.71 7.32 -0.84
CA GLY A 95 -4.74 6.88 0.10
C GLY A 95 -4.95 5.37 0.08
N VAL A 96 -5.56 4.88 1.15
CA VAL A 96 -5.55 3.43 1.48
C VAL A 96 -6.94 2.78 1.53
N SER A 97 -8.02 3.56 1.40
CA SER A 97 -9.40 3.08 1.56
C SER A 97 -9.81 2.04 0.51
N THR A 98 -9.34 2.20 -0.73
CA THR A 98 -9.74 1.34 -1.84
C THR A 98 -9.18 -0.08 -1.67
N ASP A 99 -7.96 -0.21 -1.17
CA ASP A 99 -7.30 -1.50 -0.93
C ASP A 99 -8.03 -2.34 0.12
N MET A 100 -8.46 -1.72 1.22
CA MET A 100 -9.24 -2.41 2.26
C MET A 100 -10.52 -3.01 1.68
N TYR A 101 -11.27 -2.24 0.90
CA TYR A 101 -12.51 -2.73 0.29
C TYR A 101 -12.26 -3.81 -0.75
N GLN A 102 -11.25 -3.66 -1.60
CA GLN A 102 -10.90 -4.66 -2.60
C GLN A 102 -10.48 -5.98 -1.95
N TRP A 103 -9.68 -5.93 -0.89
CA TRP A 103 -9.29 -7.12 -0.14
C TRP A 103 -10.47 -7.76 0.60
N ALA A 104 -11.29 -6.95 1.28
CA ALA A 104 -12.48 -7.42 2.01
C ALA A 104 -13.47 -8.16 1.09
N ARG A 105 -13.65 -7.69 -0.15
CA ARG A 105 -14.54 -8.37 -1.12
C ARG A 105 -14.17 -9.83 -1.40
N ARG A 106 -12.92 -10.24 -1.16
CA ARG A 106 -12.43 -11.61 -1.40
C ARG A 106 -12.21 -12.42 -0.13
N ASN A 107 -12.15 -11.76 1.01
CA ASN A 107 -11.83 -12.37 2.28
C ASN A 107 -12.98 -12.05 3.23
N PRO A 108 -14.13 -12.74 3.10
CA PRO A 108 -15.28 -12.52 3.97
C PRO A 108 -14.89 -12.77 5.44
N PRO A 109 -15.62 -12.17 6.39
CA PRO A 109 -15.39 -12.43 7.82
C PRO A 109 -15.60 -13.91 8.17
N PRO A 110 -14.91 -14.47 9.18
CA PRO A 110 -13.99 -13.76 10.08
C PRO A 110 -12.66 -13.41 9.40
N ALA A 111 -12.29 -12.13 9.49
CA ALA A 111 -11.09 -11.58 8.87
C ALA A 111 -10.63 -10.32 9.61
N THR A 112 -9.32 -10.13 9.70
CA THR A 112 -8.69 -9.01 10.38
C THR A 112 -8.12 -8.02 9.37
N ILE A 113 -8.33 -6.73 9.62
CA ILE A 113 -7.62 -5.66 8.93
C ILE A 113 -6.92 -4.81 9.99
N MET A 114 -5.60 -4.75 9.89
CA MET A 114 -4.74 -3.89 10.70
C MET A 114 -4.29 -2.69 9.86
N VAL A 115 -4.44 -1.50 10.41
CA VAL A 115 -4.03 -0.25 9.75
C VAL A 115 -2.99 0.44 10.61
N ILE A 116 -1.83 0.67 10.00
CA ILE A 116 -0.67 1.35 10.59
C ILE A 116 -0.55 2.71 9.92
N SER A 117 -1.02 3.78 10.57
CA SER A 117 -0.92 5.13 10.01
C SER A 117 -1.01 6.22 11.08
N GLY A 118 -0.81 7.47 10.67
CA GLY A 118 -0.94 8.65 11.52
C GLY A 118 -2.39 9.00 11.82
N HIS A 119 -2.59 9.74 12.91
CA HIS A 119 -3.91 10.09 13.45
C HIS A 119 -4.85 10.72 12.42
N VAL A 120 -4.38 11.71 11.67
CA VAL A 120 -5.20 12.45 10.69
C VAL A 120 -5.74 11.51 9.62
N GLU A 121 -4.90 10.61 9.08
CA GLU A 121 -5.35 9.65 8.06
C GLU A 121 -6.33 8.64 8.66
N LEU A 122 -6.09 8.16 9.88
CA LEU A 122 -7.01 7.26 10.57
C LEU A 122 -8.38 7.90 10.83
N GLU A 123 -8.43 9.18 11.19
CA GLU A 123 -9.69 9.92 11.35
C GLU A 123 -10.44 10.05 10.02
N CYS A 124 -9.74 10.35 8.92
CA CYS A 124 -10.35 10.36 7.58
C CYS A 124 -10.94 8.99 7.18
N LEU A 125 -10.41 7.89 7.71
CA LEU A 125 -10.87 6.53 7.43
C LEU A 125 -11.95 6.03 8.40
N ALA A 126 -12.37 6.82 9.39
CA ALA A 126 -13.30 6.39 10.43
C ALA A 126 -14.63 5.83 9.87
N SER A 127 -15.18 6.44 8.83
CA SER A 127 -16.39 5.96 8.15
C SER A 127 -16.16 4.60 7.47
N THR A 128 -14.98 4.39 6.89
CA THR A 128 -14.58 3.11 6.27
C THR A 128 -14.46 2.02 7.32
N PHE A 129 -13.82 2.31 8.46
CA PHE A 129 -13.70 1.36 9.57
C PHE A 129 -15.06 0.97 10.15
N SER A 130 -15.96 1.93 10.36
CA SER A 130 -17.33 1.64 10.82
C SER A 130 -18.08 0.74 9.84
N GLY A 131 -17.98 1.02 8.53
CA GLY A 131 -18.59 0.18 7.50
C GLY A 131 -18.05 -1.24 7.47
N LEU A 132 -16.75 -1.45 7.67
CA LEU A 132 -16.13 -2.78 7.73
C LEU A 132 -16.47 -3.50 9.03
N LYS A 133 -16.46 -2.82 10.18
CA LYS A 133 -16.89 -3.40 11.47
C LYS A 133 -18.33 -3.91 11.41
N ASN A 134 -19.24 -3.13 10.81
CA ASN A 134 -20.64 -3.52 10.63
C ASN A 134 -20.79 -4.77 9.74
N LYS A 135 -19.82 -5.04 8.87
CA LYS A 135 -19.76 -6.26 8.06
C LYS A 135 -19.05 -7.42 8.76
N GLY A 136 -18.68 -7.30 10.04
CA GLY A 136 -18.08 -8.37 10.83
C GLY A 136 -16.56 -8.46 10.79
N TYR A 137 -15.86 -7.50 10.17
CA TYR A 137 -14.40 -7.46 10.15
C TYR A 137 -13.83 -6.97 11.49
N ARG A 138 -12.72 -7.57 11.92
CA ARG A 138 -11.95 -7.07 13.07
C ARG A 138 -10.98 -6.00 12.59
N ILE A 139 -11.11 -4.78 13.10
CA ILE A 139 -10.22 -3.68 12.75
C ILE A 139 -9.25 -3.40 13.90
N LEU A 140 -7.96 -3.52 13.61
CA LEU A 140 -6.88 -3.12 14.50
C LEU A 140 -6.24 -1.84 13.99
N LEU A 141 -5.94 -0.92 14.90
CA LEU A 141 -5.28 0.34 14.57
C LEU A 141 -3.96 0.41 15.32
N THR A 142 -2.90 0.83 14.63
CA THR A 142 -1.63 1.19 15.24
C THR A 142 -1.12 2.48 14.63
N TYR A 143 -0.51 3.31 15.46
CA TYR A 143 -0.15 4.68 15.14
C TYR A 143 0.98 5.13 16.08
N PRO A 144 1.74 6.18 15.72
CA PRO A 144 2.79 6.72 16.58
C PRO A 144 2.22 7.20 17.92
N GLN A 145 3.01 7.20 18.99
CA GLN A 145 2.54 7.65 20.30
C GLN A 145 1.93 9.07 20.26
N ARG A 146 0.78 9.23 20.93
CA ARG A 146 -0.03 10.47 20.90
C ARG A 146 0.74 11.70 21.38
N ASP A 147 0.56 12.80 20.67
CA ASP A 147 0.58 14.14 21.27
C ASP A 147 -0.73 14.31 22.10
N PRO A 148 -0.68 14.73 23.38
CA PRO A 148 -1.85 14.84 24.27
C PRO A 148 -3.09 15.58 23.74
N VAL A 149 -2.96 16.33 22.64
CA VAL A 149 -3.99 17.25 22.12
C VAL A 149 -5.14 16.54 21.36
N LEU A 150 -4.98 15.29 20.89
CA LEU A 150 -5.96 14.61 20.00
C LEU A 150 -6.54 13.32 20.62
N ALA A 151 -7.71 13.43 21.27
CA ALA A 151 -8.26 12.42 22.19
C ALA A 151 -9.32 11.43 21.63
N SER A 152 -9.61 11.44 20.33
CA SER A 152 -10.80 10.78 19.74
C SER A 152 -10.68 9.27 19.46
N LEU A 153 -9.46 8.73 19.31
CA LEU A 153 -9.25 7.35 18.84
C LEU A 153 -9.12 6.33 20.01
N PRO A 154 -9.44 5.04 19.80
CA PRO A 154 -9.28 4.02 20.85
C PRO A 154 -7.80 3.79 21.21
N LYS A 155 -7.50 3.47 22.47
CA LYS A 155 -6.15 3.08 22.95
C LYS A 155 -5.76 1.73 22.33
N HIS A 156 -5.14 1.75 21.16
CA HIS A 156 -4.58 0.55 20.52
C HIS A 156 -3.07 0.71 20.32
N CYS A 157 -2.38 -0.40 20.02
CA CYS A 157 -0.92 -0.56 20.03
C CYS A 157 -0.16 0.58 19.32
N PHE A 158 0.87 1.10 19.97
CA PHE A 158 1.74 2.13 19.38
C PHE A 158 2.74 1.52 18.40
N TRP A 159 3.04 2.23 17.31
CA TRP A 159 3.95 1.75 16.27
C TRP A 159 5.37 1.52 16.82
N GLU A 160 5.88 2.43 17.64
CA GLU A 160 7.21 2.31 18.24
C GLU A 160 7.29 1.11 19.18
N THR A 161 6.24 0.89 19.98
CA THR A 161 6.17 -0.27 20.87
C THR A 161 6.06 -1.58 20.08
N LEU A 162 5.30 -1.59 18.98
CA LEU A 162 5.23 -2.72 18.07
C LEU A 162 6.62 -3.06 17.51
N LEU A 163 7.44 -2.03 17.21
CA LEU A 163 8.81 -2.19 16.75
C LEU A 163 9.86 -2.37 17.86
N SER A 164 9.53 -2.22 19.14
CA SER A 164 10.52 -2.32 20.22
C SER A 164 10.39 -3.61 21.03
N ASP A 165 9.39 -4.44 20.73
CA ASP A 165 9.13 -5.67 21.49
C ASP A 165 10.37 -6.58 21.49
N THR A 166 10.90 -6.85 22.69
CA THR A 166 12.14 -7.61 22.95
C THR A 166 11.89 -9.10 23.13
N ASP A 167 10.63 -9.56 22.97
CA ASP A 167 10.33 -10.98 22.90
C ASP A 167 11.04 -11.59 21.68
N ASN A 168 12.21 -12.20 21.94
CA ASN A 168 13.01 -12.92 20.94
C ASN A 168 12.34 -14.22 20.48
N ASN A 169 11.19 -14.58 21.07
CA ASN A 169 10.40 -15.75 20.67
C ASN A 169 9.51 -15.37 19.49
N LEU A 170 10.17 -15.13 18.36
CA LEU A 170 9.52 -14.79 17.12
C LEU A 170 9.00 -16.06 16.45
N GLU A 171 7.77 -16.43 16.76
CA GLU A 171 7.09 -17.54 16.08
C GLU A 171 6.35 -17.02 14.85
N THR A 172 6.89 -17.31 13.67
CA THR A 172 6.24 -17.01 12.38
C THR A 172 5.43 -18.22 11.94
N THR A 173 4.16 -18.29 12.35
CA THR A 173 3.23 -19.36 11.93
C THR A 173 2.36 -18.95 10.74
N THR A 174 2.12 -17.65 10.55
CA THR A 174 1.26 -17.15 9.46
C THR A 174 2.01 -17.07 8.13
N ARG A 175 1.41 -17.60 7.07
CA ARG A 175 1.98 -17.55 5.72
C ARG A 175 1.80 -16.16 5.10
N LEU A 176 2.90 -15.53 4.70
CA LEU A 176 2.83 -14.31 3.90
C LEU A 176 2.30 -14.60 2.50
N VAL A 177 1.35 -13.79 2.05
CA VAL A 177 0.80 -13.82 0.70
C VAL A 177 0.63 -12.41 0.17
N PHE A 178 0.83 -12.20 -1.12
CA PHE A 178 0.60 -10.88 -1.69
C PHE A 178 -0.89 -10.65 -1.96
N PRO A 179 -1.39 -9.43 -1.80
CA PRO A 179 -2.80 -9.14 -2.06
C PRO A 179 -3.08 -9.24 -3.56
N TYR A 180 -4.09 -10.05 -3.93
CA TYR A 180 -4.56 -10.14 -5.30
C TYR A 180 -5.15 -8.80 -5.79
N ARG A 181 -4.87 -8.38 -7.02
CA ARG A 181 -5.40 -7.16 -7.65
C ARG A 181 -6.32 -7.46 -8.82
N LEU A 182 -7.50 -6.83 -8.88
CA LEU A 182 -8.53 -7.10 -9.90
C LEU A 182 -8.12 -6.70 -11.31
N ASP A 183 -7.26 -5.69 -11.46
CA ASP A 183 -7.25 -4.91 -12.70
C ASP A 183 -6.43 -5.54 -13.84
N HIS A 184 -5.59 -6.56 -13.58
CA HIS A 184 -4.59 -6.98 -14.57
C HIS A 184 -4.48 -8.47 -14.91
N GLY A 185 -5.26 -9.38 -14.29
CA GLY A 185 -5.31 -10.81 -14.70
C GLY A 185 -3.97 -11.57 -14.70
N THR A 186 -2.91 -10.92 -14.25
CA THR A 186 -1.55 -11.40 -14.06
C THR A 186 -1.31 -11.34 -12.55
N GLY A 187 -0.51 -12.27 -12.05
CA GLY A 187 -0.52 -12.66 -10.64
C GLY A 187 -0.20 -11.56 -9.63
N GLU A 188 -0.09 -12.02 -8.39
CA GLU A 188 0.30 -11.33 -7.17
C GLU A 188 1.61 -10.52 -7.28
N LEU A 189 1.62 -9.40 -8.03
CA LEU A 189 2.79 -8.53 -8.12
C LEU A 189 2.88 -7.64 -6.88
N PRO A 190 4.02 -7.67 -6.16
CA PRO A 190 4.16 -6.96 -4.89
C PRO A 190 4.40 -5.46 -5.05
N TRP A 191 4.71 -4.99 -6.26
CA TRP A 191 5.07 -3.59 -6.53
C TRP A 191 4.08 -2.92 -7.46
N SER A 192 3.67 -1.70 -7.12
CA SER A 192 2.59 -1.05 -7.87
C SER A 192 2.41 0.44 -7.66
N CYS A 193 1.72 1.08 -8.59
CA CYS A 193 1.38 2.49 -8.54
C CYS A 193 -0.10 2.71 -8.88
N SER A 194 -0.88 3.24 -7.93
CA SER A 194 -2.29 3.60 -8.15
C SER A 194 -2.47 4.87 -8.98
N VAL A 195 -1.46 5.72 -9.05
CA VAL A 195 -1.51 6.93 -9.87
C VAL A 195 -1.44 6.57 -11.36
N CYS A 196 -0.60 5.60 -11.70
CA CYS A 196 -0.41 5.14 -13.08
C CYS A 196 -1.23 3.90 -13.47
N HIS A 197 -1.84 3.19 -12.50
CA HIS A 197 -2.44 1.86 -12.70
C HIS A 197 -1.43 0.89 -13.30
N TYR A 198 -0.25 0.83 -12.67
CA TYR A 198 0.89 0.04 -13.10
C TYR A 198 1.29 -0.92 -11.99
N ASP A 199 1.36 -2.21 -12.31
CA ASP A 199 1.97 -3.23 -11.46
C ASP A 199 3.32 -3.61 -12.08
N ALA A 200 4.39 -3.50 -11.29
CA ALA A 200 5.75 -3.68 -11.79
C ALA A 200 6.18 -5.16 -11.69
N PRO A 201 6.78 -5.75 -12.74
CA PRO A 201 7.26 -7.13 -12.70
C PRO A 201 8.45 -7.34 -11.76
N THR A 202 9.32 -6.32 -11.64
CA THR A 202 10.52 -6.35 -10.80
C THR A 202 10.61 -5.11 -9.91
N PHE A 203 11.43 -5.18 -8.86
CA PHE A 203 11.72 -4.03 -8.00
C PHE A 203 12.39 -2.91 -8.79
N GLU A 204 13.32 -3.25 -9.71
CA GLU A 204 14.02 -2.30 -10.56
C GLU A 204 13.06 -1.60 -11.53
N ASP A 205 12.10 -2.33 -12.11
CA ASP A 205 11.05 -1.72 -12.94
C ASP A 205 10.17 -0.76 -12.12
N PHE A 206 9.91 -1.11 -10.86
CA PHE A 206 9.15 -0.26 -9.96
C PHE A 206 9.89 1.03 -9.63
N THR A 207 11.15 0.95 -9.22
CA THR A 207 11.94 2.15 -8.87
C THR A 207 12.21 3.02 -10.10
N LYS A 208 12.48 2.41 -11.26
CA LYS A 208 12.58 3.11 -12.54
C LYS A 208 11.27 3.80 -12.91
N HIS A 209 10.13 3.14 -12.70
CA HIS A 209 8.81 3.72 -12.93
C HIS A 209 8.57 4.97 -12.07
N LEU A 210 8.84 4.90 -10.76
CA LEU A 210 8.65 6.05 -9.86
C LEU A 210 9.52 7.25 -10.24
N LYS A 211 10.68 7.01 -10.83
CA LYS A 211 11.63 8.05 -11.29
C LYS A 211 11.40 8.48 -12.75
N CYS A 212 10.34 8.04 -13.42
CA CYS A 212 10.13 8.37 -14.84
C CYS A 212 9.27 9.64 -15.03
N GLU A 213 9.50 10.35 -16.14
CA GLU A 213 8.74 11.56 -16.50
C GLU A 213 7.23 11.31 -16.59
N THR A 214 6.83 10.13 -17.09
CA THR A 214 5.40 9.79 -17.22
C THR A 214 4.72 9.68 -15.86
N HIS A 215 5.39 9.06 -14.88
CA HIS A 215 4.90 8.97 -13.51
C HIS A 215 4.78 10.36 -12.90
N ALA A 216 5.85 11.17 -13.00
CA ALA A 216 5.86 12.55 -12.54
C ALA A 216 4.65 13.32 -13.10
N TYR A 217 4.38 13.25 -14.41
CA TYR A 217 3.21 13.90 -15.01
C TYR A 217 1.88 13.48 -14.39
N PHE A 218 1.68 12.19 -14.13
CA PHE A 218 0.41 11.73 -13.57
C PHE A 218 0.22 12.20 -12.13
N GLU A 219 1.29 12.36 -11.35
CA GLU A 219 1.26 13.00 -10.03
C GLU A 219 0.71 14.43 -10.12
N TRP A 220 1.27 15.25 -11.00
CA TRP A 220 0.77 16.61 -11.17
C TRP A 220 -0.60 16.66 -11.81
N ASP A 221 -0.94 15.76 -12.73
CA ASP A 221 -2.28 15.77 -13.29
C ASP A 221 -3.32 15.49 -12.19
N MET A 222 -3.00 14.59 -11.26
CA MET A 222 -3.82 14.34 -10.09
C MET A 222 -3.92 15.58 -9.20
N TYR A 223 -2.80 16.26 -8.93
CA TYR A 223 -2.79 17.55 -8.21
C TYR A 223 -3.62 18.62 -8.93
N ALA A 224 -3.41 18.83 -10.23
CA ALA A 224 -4.09 19.80 -11.06
C ALA A 224 -5.59 19.53 -11.11
N SER A 225 -5.99 18.26 -11.17
CA SER A 225 -7.39 17.85 -11.10
C SER A 225 -8.02 18.21 -9.77
N LYS A 226 -7.33 17.91 -8.67
CA LYS A 226 -7.84 18.15 -7.32
C LYS A 226 -7.99 19.65 -7.02
N ASN A 227 -7.11 20.47 -7.59
CA ASN A 227 -7.03 21.91 -7.33
C ASN A 227 -7.59 22.77 -8.48
N ASN A 228 -8.27 22.18 -9.46
CA ASN A 228 -8.84 22.89 -10.62
C ASN A 228 -7.82 23.78 -11.36
N VAL A 229 -6.58 23.30 -11.51
CA VAL A 229 -5.53 24.02 -12.22
C VAL A 229 -5.74 23.88 -13.72
N ASP A 230 -5.60 24.99 -14.46
CA ASP A 230 -5.59 24.98 -15.93
C ASP A 230 -4.33 24.27 -16.44
N ARG A 231 -4.54 23.15 -17.12
CA ARG A 231 -3.48 22.25 -17.61
C ARG A 231 -2.83 22.72 -18.91
N THR A 232 -3.40 23.73 -19.56
CA THR A 232 -2.94 24.24 -20.87
C THR A 232 -1.97 25.40 -20.74
N ASN A 233 -1.89 26.01 -19.56
CA ASN A 233 -0.95 27.07 -19.24
C ASN A 233 0.38 26.46 -18.75
N PRO A 234 1.50 26.58 -19.50
CA PRO A 234 2.79 26.04 -19.10
C PRO A 234 3.33 26.62 -17.78
N ALA A 235 2.92 27.83 -17.38
CA ALA A 235 3.31 28.42 -16.10
C ALA A 235 2.76 27.61 -14.91
N ASN A 236 1.61 26.96 -15.08
CA ASN A 236 0.97 26.15 -14.06
C ASN A 236 1.65 24.79 -13.84
N LEU A 237 2.57 24.40 -14.72
CA LEU A 237 3.36 23.18 -14.50
C LEU A 237 4.17 23.28 -13.21
N GLN A 238 4.49 24.49 -12.72
CA GLN A 238 5.22 24.74 -11.47
C GLN A 238 4.41 24.42 -10.20
N LEU A 239 3.08 24.33 -10.30
CA LEU A 239 2.21 24.16 -9.15
C LEU A 239 2.12 22.69 -8.76
N GLY A 240 2.38 22.38 -7.48
CA GLY A 240 2.32 21.00 -6.97
C GLY A 240 3.50 20.11 -7.36
N ARG A 241 4.66 20.71 -7.70
CA ARG A 241 5.89 19.99 -8.03
C ARG A 241 6.58 19.38 -6.81
N SER A 242 7.10 18.16 -6.97
CA SER A 242 8.19 17.62 -6.14
C SER A 242 9.56 17.99 -6.76
N PRO A 243 10.68 17.98 -6.03
CA PRO A 243 12.00 18.32 -6.59
C PRO A 243 12.42 17.50 -7.82
N GLU A 244 11.95 16.26 -7.94
CA GLU A 244 12.23 15.36 -9.08
C GLU A 244 11.61 15.87 -10.41
N TRP A 245 10.59 16.72 -10.32
CA TRP A 245 9.95 17.33 -11.48
C TRP A 245 10.86 18.23 -12.32
N ASP A 246 11.80 18.93 -11.68
CA ASP A 246 12.64 19.91 -12.35
C ASP A 246 13.77 19.26 -13.16
N LEU A 247 14.11 18.01 -12.86
CA LEU A 247 15.20 17.26 -13.49
C LEU A 247 14.78 16.44 -14.71
N LEU A 248 13.50 16.04 -14.82
CA LEU A 248 13.09 14.94 -15.71
C LEU A 248 12.17 15.31 -16.88
N ALA A 249 11.54 16.50 -16.90
CA ALA A 249 10.24 16.60 -17.56
C ALA A 249 9.93 17.90 -18.33
N LYS A 250 10.87 18.57 -18.99
CA LYS A 250 10.48 19.82 -19.69
C LYS A 250 9.80 19.58 -21.04
N GLU A 251 10.30 18.66 -21.85
CA GLU A 251 9.86 18.53 -23.26
C GLU A 251 8.59 17.70 -23.44
N SER A 252 8.48 16.49 -22.87
CA SER A 252 7.27 15.67 -23.07
C SER A 252 6.04 16.27 -22.38
N MET A 253 6.25 17.06 -21.32
CA MET A 253 5.18 17.82 -20.66
C MET A 253 4.61 18.92 -21.54
N LEU A 254 5.47 19.67 -22.22
CA LEU A 254 5.04 20.68 -23.19
C LEU A 254 4.28 20.01 -24.33
N TYR A 255 4.74 18.86 -24.81
CA TYR A 255 4.04 18.05 -25.80
C TYR A 255 2.64 17.61 -25.30
N ARG A 256 2.53 17.06 -24.08
CA ARG A 256 1.26 16.66 -23.47
C ARG A 256 0.31 17.85 -23.24
N SER A 257 0.84 19.01 -22.86
CA SER A 257 0.06 20.26 -22.74
C SER A 257 -0.46 20.72 -24.11
N ALA A 258 0.35 20.62 -25.16
CA ALA A 258 -0.07 20.94 -26.53
C ALA A 258 -1.22 20.05 -27.01
N ILE A 259 -1.17 18.73 -26.72
CA ILE A 259 -2.28 17.81 -27.00
C ILE A 259 -3.55 18.21 -26.22
N ARG A 260 -3.41 18.68 -24.96
CA ARG A 260 -4.57 19.09 -24.14
C ARG A 260 -5.28 20.34 -24.63
N LYS A 261 -4.58 21.27 -25.28
CA LYS A 261 -5.22 22.46 -25.88
C LYS A 261 -6.33 22.10 -26.87
N GLN A 262 -6.27 20.92 -27.49
CA GLN A 262 -7.30 20.41 -28.40
C GLN A 262 -8.52 19.82 -27.69
N ARG A 263 -8.46 19.58 -26.37
CA ARG A 263 -9.48 18.85 -25.59
C ARG A 263 -10.14 19.67 -24.49
N GLY A 264 -9.60 20.85 -24.18
CA GLY A 264 -10.10 21.77 -23.15
C GLY A 264 -9.28 21.75 -21.86
N ALA A 265 -9.21 22.89 -21.17
CA ALA A 265 -8.33 23.18 -20.03
C ALA A 265 -8.47 22.22 -18.83
N PHE A 266 -9.67 21.66 -18.64
CA PHE A 266 -10.04 20.83 -17.49
C PHE A 266 -10.34 19.37 -17.85
N ALA A 267 -10.18 18.99 -19.12
CA ALA A 267 -10.47 17.61 -19.54
C ALA A 267 -9.47 16.62 -18.93
N PRO A 268 -9.93 15.48 -18.36
CA PRO A 268 -9.03 14.47 -17.85
C PRO A 268 -8.20 13.86 -19.00
N PRO A 269 -6.94 13.47 -18.77
CA PRO A 269 -6.17 12.76 -19.78
C PRO A 269 -6.88 11.48 -20.20
N LYS A 270 -6.67 11.07 -21.46
CA LYS A 270 -7.04 9.70 -21.85
C LYS A 270 -6.13 8.78 -21.06
N ARG A 271 -6.67 8.08 -20.06
CA ARG A 271 -6.06 6.87 -19.51
C ARG A 271 -6.19 5.79 -20.57
N SER A 272 -5.37 5.84 -21.62
CA SER A 272 -5.36 4.77 -22.60
C SER A 272 -4.91 3.50 -21.90
N LYS A 273 -5.55 2.36 -22.20
CA LYS A 273 -5.00 1.01 -22.01
C LYS A 273 -3.70 0.77 -22.81
N MET A 274 -3.03 1.82 -23.29
CA MET A 274 -1.69 1.72 -23.83
C MET A 274 -0.75 1.67 -22.64
N TRP A 275 -0.37 0.44 -22.31
CA TRP A 275 0.94 0.10 -21.80
C TRP A 275 1.97 1.10 -22.33
N VAL A 276 2.35 2.07 -21.51
CA VAL A 276 3.50 2.91 -21.81
C VAL A 276 4.68 2.08 -21.36
N ASP A 277 5.22 1.32 -22.31
CA ASP A 277 6.42 0.53 -22.12
C ASP A 277 7.54 1.47 -21.63
N ALA A 278 7.96 1.27 -20.38
CA ALA A 278 9.02 2.05 -19.74
C ALA A 278 10.38 1.91 -20.45
N THR A 279 10.48 1.08 -21.49
CA THR A 279 11.65 0.94 -22.36
C THR A 279 11.63 1.83 -23.61
N THR A 280 10.49 2.46 -23.95
CA THR A 280 10.35 3.22 -25.21
C THR A 280 10.70 4.71 -25.16
N PHE A 281 11.15 5.22 -24.00
CA PHE A 281 11.70 6.57 -23.91
C PHE A 281 13.22 6.48 -23.68
N LYS A 282 13.96 6.60 -24.79
CA LYS A 282 15.41 6.87 -24.80
C LYS A 282 15.65 8.37 -24.76
#